data_AF-A0A165D2K4-F1
#
_entry.id   AF-A0A165D2K4-F1
#
_cell.length_a   1.000
_cell.length_b   1.000
_cell.length_c   1.000
_cell.angle_alpha   90.00
_cell.angle_beta   90.00
_cell.angle_gamma   90.00
#
_symmetry.space_group_name_H-M   'P 1'
#
loop_
_entity.id
_entity.type
_entity.pdbx_description
1 polymer ?
#
loop_
_entity_poly.entity_id
_entity_poly.type
_entity_poly.pdbx_seq_one_letter_code
_entity_poly.pdbx_strand_id
1 'polypeptide(L)'
;MAAPKIAARTVDPACPVTYTTTFVETLSIIAPTTTGPFETTTITETEVSYPLATTTEVESNGETTYTVTYTYTNFFGDPPYPSDCYSS
;
A
#
# COMPACT_ATOMS: atom_id res chain seq x y z
N MET A 1 24.25 24.84 2.90
CA MET A 1 23.06 24.08 3.36
C MET A 1 23.22 22.65 2.89
N ALA A 2 23.35 21.69 3.80
CA ALA A 2 23.44 20.27 3.45
C ALA A 2 22.03 19.76 3.14
N ALA A 3 21.83 19.16 1.97
CA ALA A 3 20.57 18.49 1.63
C ALA A 3 20.30 17.37 2.65
N PRO A 4 19.04 17.17 3.09
CA PRO A 4 18.71 16.08 3.97
C PRO A 4 19.06 14.77 3.26
N LYS A 5 19.91 13.97 3.88
CA LYS A 5 20.26 12.64 3.41
C LYS A 5 19.00 11.79 3.63
N ILE A 6 18.18 11.63 2.59
CA ILE A 6 17.06 10.68 2.62
C ILE A 6 17.69 9.32 2.84
N ALA A 7 17.52 8.77 4.04
CA ALA A 7 17.91 7.39 4.29
C ALA A 7 17.10 6.55 3.32
N ALA A 8 17.77 5.88 2.37
CA ALA A 8 17.15 4.88 1.54
C ALA A 8 16.70 3.77 2.49
N ARG A 9 15.43 3.79 2.88
CA ARG A 9 14.80 2.70 3.59
C ARG A 9 14.67 1.59 2.56
N THR A 10 15.45 0.52 2.72
CA THR A 10 15.22 -0.71 1.96
C THR A 10 13.84 -1.20 2.40
N VAL A 11 12.83 -0.94 1.56
CA VAL A 11 11.50 -1.48 1.76
C VAL A 11 11.61 -2.93 1.32
N ASP A 12 11.68 -3.86 2.27
CA ASP A 12 11.59 -5.27 1.94
C ASP A 12 10.23 -5.48 1.21
N PRO A 13 10.23 -6.00 -0.02
CA PRO A 13 9.00 -6.22 -0.79
C PRO A 13 8.05 -7.22 -0.13
N ALA A 14 8.51 -7.99 0.87
CA ALA A 14 7.70 -8.87 1.70
C ALA A 14 7.08 -8.16 2.92
N CYS A 15 7.27 -6.84 3.07
CA CYS A 15 6.62 -6.04 4.10
C CYS A 15 5.42 -5.25 3.55
N PRO A 16 4.37 -5.06 4.38
CA PRO A 16 3.31 -4.12 4.04
C PRO A 16 3.84 -2.68 3.99
N VAL A 17 3.38 -1.92 3.01
CA VAL A 17 3.81 -0.54 2.79
C VAL A 17 2.61 0.38 2.92
N THR A 18 2.74 1.44 3.72
CA THR A 18 1.73 2.48 3.85
C THR A 18 2.11 3.68 3.00
N TYR A 19 1.17 4.14 2.18
CA TYR A 19 1.33 5.33 1.35
C TYR A 19 0.33 6.39 1.81
N THR A 20 0.82 7.60 2.05
CA THR A 20 -0.03 8.76 2.33
C THR A 20 -0.04 9.66 1.11
N THR A 21 -1.22 9.86 0.54
CA THR A 21 -1.42 10.75 -0.60
C THR A 21 -2.17 11.98 -0.12
N THR A 22 -1.61 13.16 -0.37
CA THR A 22 -2.27 14.44 -0.10
C THR A 22 -2.57 15.11 -1.43
N PHE A 23 -3.84 15.41 -1.66
CA PHE A 23 -4.26 16.19 -2.82
C PHE A 23 -5.05 17.42 -2.38
N VAL A 24 -4.88 18.49 -3.16
CA VAL A 24 -5.52 19.78 -2.92
C VAL A 24 -6.54 20.00 -4.02
N GLU A 25 -7.82 19.97 -3.66
CA GLU A 25 -8.89 20.35 -4.57
C GLU A 25 -9.20 21.83 -4.41
N THR A 26 -9.22 22.55 -5.53
CA THR A 26 -9.62 23.96 -5.57
C THR A 26 -10.97 24.04 -6.27
N LEU A 27 -12.04 24.28 -5.53
CA LEU A 27 -13.38 24.37 -6.11
C LEU A 27 -13.51 25.72 -6.85
N SER A 28 -13.63 25.66 -8.18
CA SER A 28 -13.85 26.83 -9.01
C SER A 28 -15.34 27.15 -9.09
N ILE A 29 -15.79 28.19 -8.41
CA ILE A 29 -17.16 28.69 -8.54
C ILE A 29 -17.26 29.42 -9.88
N ILE A 30 -17.98 28.85 -10.86
CA ILE A 30 -18.34 29.54 -12.11
C ILE A 30 -19.55 30.45 -11.81
N ALA A 31 -19.30 31.53 -11.10
CA ALA A 31 -20.22 32.66 -11.01
C ALA A 31 -19.43 33.93 -11.35
N PRO A 32 -19.87 34.75 -12.33
CA PRO A 32 -19.07 35.84 -12.88
C PRO A 32 -18.85 37.04 -11.94
N THR A 33 -19.14 36.93 -10.64
CA THR A 33 -19.20 38.09 -9.72
C THR A 33 -18.66 37.88 -8.30
N THR A 34 -18.03 36.76 -7.97
CA THR A 34 -17.46 36.57 -6.61
C THR A 34 -15.93 36.59 -6.62
N THR A 35 -15.36 37.76 -6.35
CA THR A 35 -13.92 37.99 -6.12
C THR A 35 -13.52 37.57 -4.70
N GLY A 36 -13.87 36.35 -4.29
CA GLY A 36 -13.47 35.77 -3.00
C GLY A 36 -12.27 34.82 -3.16
N PRO A 37 -11.43 34.61 -2.12
CA PRO A 37 -10.39 33.59 -2.17
C PRO A 37 -11.04 32.23 -2.43
N PHE A 38 -10.52 31.49 -3.40
CA PHE A 38 -10.99 30.13 -3.68
C PHE A 38 -10.81 29.26 -2.43
N GLU A 39 -11.88 28.61 -1.98
CA GLU A 39 -11.77 27.61 -0.93
C GLU A 39 -10.95 26.43 -1.47
N THR A 40 -9.84 26.16 -0.80
CA THR A 40 -8.96 25.02 -1.07
C THR A 40 -9.21 23.98 0.01
N THR A 41 -9.61 22.78 -0.41
CA THR A 41 -9.75 21.65 0.49
C THR A 41 -8.54 20.75 0.32
N THR A 42 -7.86 20.47 1.43
CA THR A 42 -6.75 19.49 1.46
C THR A 42 -7.30 18.16 1.95
N ILE A 43 -7.16 17.13 1.14
CA ILE A 43 -7.58 15.77 1.48
C ILE A 43 -6.33 14.93 1.66
N THR A 44 -6.28 14.18 2.76
CA THR A 44 -5.20 13.22 3.05
C THR A 44 -5.80 11.84 3.08
N GLU A 45 -5.40 10.99 2.13
CA GLU A 45 -5.75 9.58 2.09
C GLU A 45 -4.54 8.72 2.48
N THR A 46 -4.80 7.67 3.25
CA THR A 46 -3.77 6.70 3.64
C THR A 46 -4.19 5.32 3.15
N GLU A 47 -3.34 4.71 2.33
CA GLU A 47 -3.55 3.37 1.76
C GLU A 47 -2.45 2.42 2.25
N VAL A 48 -2.81 1.16 2.47
CA VAL A 48 -1.86 0.11 2.86
C VAL A 48 -1.82 -0.95 1.77
N SER A 49 -0.65 -1.14 1.18
CA SER A 49 -0.36 -2.23 0.24
C SER A 49 0.21 -3.42 1.01
N TYR A 50 -0.39 -4.60 0.82
CA TYR A 50 0.04 -5.84 1.46
C TYR A 50 0.82 -6.71 0.47
N PRO A 51 1.89 -7.38 0.91
CA PRO A 51 2.68 -8.27 0.06
C PRO A 51 1.87 -9.51 -0.33
N LEU A 52 2.34 -10.21 -1.36
CA LEU A 52 1.78 -11.52 -1.73
C LEU A 52 2.41 -12.62 -0.87
N ALA A 53 1.57 -13.55 -0.43
CA ALA A 53 1.99 -14.80 0.18
C ALA A 53 1.72 -15.97 -0.76
N THR A 54 2.55 -17.00 -0.64
CA THR A 54 2.42 -18.23 -1.41
C THR A 54 2.33 -19.41 -0.45
N THR A 55 1.31 -20.25 -0.62
CA THR A 55 1.16 -21.53 0.07
C THR A 55 1.20 -22.68 -0.92
N THR A 56 1.69 -23.83 -0.47
CA THR A 56 1.81 -25.02 -1.28
C THR A 56 1.09 -26.16 -0.59
N GLU A 57 0.14 -26.78 -1.30
CA GLU A 57 -0.66 -27.89 -0.81
C GLU A 57 -0.40 -29.12 -1.69
N VAL A 58 -0.38 -30.30 -1.07
CA VAL A 58 -0.31 -31.56 -1.80
C VAL A 58 -1.71 -32.12 -1.88
N GLU A 59 -2.28 -32.12 -3.08
CA GLU A 59 -3.56 -32.72 -3.36
C GLU A 59 -3.38 -34.11 -3.98
N SER A 60 -4.33 -35.00 -3.75
CA SER A 60 -4.38 -36.31 -4.38
C SER A 60 -5.78 -36.62 -4.85
N ASN A 61 -5.89 -37.09 -6.09
CA ASN A 61 -7.14 -37.59 -6.65
C ASN A 61 -7.28 -39.12 -6.51
N GLY A 62 -6.44 -39.77 -5.69
CA GLY A 62 -6.45 -41.21 -5.45
C GLY A 62 -5.55 -42.03 -6.38
N GLU A 63 -5.09 -41.46 -7.49
CA GLU A 63 -4.17 -42.12 -8.45
C GLU A 63 -2.87 -41.34 -8.64
N THR A 64 -2.93 -40.01 -8.53
CA THR A 64 -1.78 -39.13 -8.65
C THR A 64 -1.79 -38.11 -7.51
N THR A 65 -0.62 -37.83 -6.96
CA THR A 65 -0.37 -36.70 -6.07
C THR A 65 0.17 -35.54 -6.90
N TYR A 66 -0.42 -34.36 -6.77
CA TYR A 66 0.08 -33.15 -7.40
C TYR A 66 0.24 -32.05 -6.37
N THR A 67 1.23 -31.20 -6.62
CA THR A 67 1.53 -30.04 -5.79
C THR A 67 0.80 -28.84 -6.36
N VAL A 68 -0.06 -28.22 -5.56
CA VAL A 68 -0.79 -27.00 -5.90
C VAL A 68 -0.17 -25.83 -5.17
N THR A 69 0.03 -24.72 -5.88
CA THR A 69 0.57 -23.48 -5.31
C THR A 69 -0.48 -22.39 -5.40
N TYR A 70 -0.87 -21.83 -4.26
CA TYR A 70 -1.79 -20.70 -4.15
C TYR A 70 -1.01 -19.43 -3.85
N THR A 71 -1.35 -18.34 -4.53
CA THR A 71 -0.81 -17.00 -4.25
C THR A 71 -1.97 -16.09 -3.89
N TYR A 72 -1.87 -15.42 -2.74
CA TYR A 72 -2.90 -14.52 -2.22
C TYR A 72 -2.28 -13.28 -1.61
N THR A 73 -3.07 -12.21 -1.51
CA THR A 73 -2.67 -11.02 -0.77
C THR A 73 -2.60 -11.35 0.72
N ASN A 74 -1.44 -11.16 1.33
CA ASN A 74 -1.23 -11.41 2.74
C ASN A 74 -1.81 -10.27 3.59
N PHE A 75 -3.13 -10.12 3.60
CA PHE A 75 -3.83 -9.05 4.32
C PHE A 75 -3.87 -9.30 5.83
N PHE A 76 -3.96 -10.57 6.24
CA PHE A 76 -4.10 -10.97 7.65
C PHE A 76 -2.76 -11.21 8.35
N GLY A 77 -1.64 -11.09 7.64
CA GLY A 77 -0.31 -11.37 8.19
C GLY A 77 -0.06 -12.86 8.42
N ASP A 78 -0.66 -13.73 7.60
CA ASP A 78 -0.41 -15.17 7.61
C ASP A 78 -0.03 -15.63 6.20
N PRO A 79 1.16 -16.26 6.01
CA PRO A 79 2.26 -16.41 6.96
C PRO A 79 2.78 -15.06 7.50
N PRO A 80 3.43 -15.04 8.68
CA PRO A 80 3.89 -13.80 9.30
C PRO A 80 4.89 -13.06 8.40
N TYR A 81 4.78 -11.72 8.39
CA TYR A 81 5.76 -10.89 7.70
C TYR A 81 7.16 -11.05 8.33
N PRO A 82 8.23 -10.76 7.57
CA PRO A 82 9.57 -10.63 8.12
C PRO A 82 9.61 -9.75 9.38
N SER A 83 10.43 -10.15 10.36
CA SER A 83 10.52 -9.45 11.66
C SER A 83 11.07 -8.02 11.57
N ASP A 84 11.73 -7.70 10.45
CA ASP A 84 12.25 -6.37 10.12
C ASP A 84 11.23 -5.50 9.35
N CYS A 85 10.00 -5.97 9.20
CA CYS A 85 8.90 -5.13 8.76
C CYS A 85 8.51 -4.13 9.85
N TYR A 86 9.05 -2.92 9.75
CA TYR A 86 8.63 -1.81 10.58
C TYR A 86 7.39 -1.15 9.94
N SER A 87 6.29 -1.03 10.66
CA SER A 87 5.26 -0.04 10.32
C SER A 87 5.87 1.34 10.58
N SER A 88 6.20 2.07 9.52
CA SER A 88 6.61 3.48 9.61
C SER A 88 5.42 4.37 9.88
#